data_AF-A0A438GQF0-F1
#
_entry.id   AF-A0A438GQF0-F1
#
_cell.length_a   1.000
_cell.length_b   1.000
_cell.length_c   1.000
_cell.angle_alpha   90.00
_cell.angle_beta   90.00
_cell.angle_gamma   90.00
#
_symmetry.space_group_name_H-M   'P 1'
#
loop_
_entity.id
_entity.type
_entity.pdbx_description
1 polymer ?
#
loop_
_entity_poly.entity_id
_entity_poly.type
_entity_poly.pdbx_seq_one_letter_code
_entity_poly.pdbx_strand_id
1 'polypeptide(L)' 'MVLVKLFSQRFKLLMPVHKGLVRMYEGPFPILEKVDKVSYKVELSPRLKIHLVFHVNYLKPYHEDKDDPS' A
#
# COMPACT_ATOMS: atom_id res chain seq x y z
N MET A 1 -7.59 7.57 3.25
CA MET A 1 -6.77 6.32 3.24
C MET A 1 -5.75 6.41 2.11
N VAL A 2 -4.70 5.59 2.16
CA VAL A 2 -3.68 5.51 1.09
C VAL A 2 -3.41 4.06 0.70
N LEU A 3 -3.15 3.86 -0.58
CA LEU A 3 -2.61 2.62 -1.10
C LEU A 3 -1.08 2.68 -1.07
N VAL A 4 -0.43 1.58 -0.70
CA VAL A 4 1.03 1.53 -0.54
C VAL A 4 1.65 0.63 -1.61
N LYS A 5 2.67 1.13 -2.30
CA LYS A 5 3.44 0.33 -3.26
C LYS A 5 4.43 -0.58 -2.53
N LEU A 6 4.14 -1.88 -2.46
CA LEU A 6 5.07 -2.86 -1.89
C LEU A 6 6.02 -3.41 -2.97
N PHE A 7 7.32 -3.22 -2.79
CA PHE A 7 8.38 -3.69 -3.71
C PHE A 7 8.75 -5.16 -3.57
N SER A 8 7.79 -6.00 -3.22
CA SER A 8 8.09 -7.41 -3.01
C SER A 8 8.14 -8.15 -4.35
N GLN A 9 9.24 -7.95 -5.09
CA GLN A 9 9.57 -8.76 -6.26
C GLN A 9 9.53 -10.25 -5.90
N ARG A 10 9.90 -10.60 -4.66
CA ARG A 10 9.81 -11.96 -4.11
C ARG A 10 8.37 -12.45 -3.96
N PHE A 11 7.44 -11.64 -3.44
CA PHE A 11 6.01 -12.02 -3.40
C PHE A 11 5.42 -12.20 -4.79
N LYS A 12 5.80 -11.36 -5.76
CA LYS A 12 5.32 -11.47 -7.14
C LYS A 12 5.73 -12.78 -7.82
N LEU A 13 6.87 -13.35 -7.42
CA LEU A 13 7.35 -14.65 -7.93
C LEU A 13 6.67 -15.85 -7.26
N LEU A 14 6.10 -15.66 -6.06
CA LEU A 14 5.38 -16.71 -5.32
C LEU A 14 3.90 -16.81 -5.72
N MET A 15 3.38 -15.83 -6.46
CA MET A 15 2.00 -15.80 -6.91
C MET A 15 1.85 -16.62 -8.21
N PRO A 16 0.87 -17.53 -8.31
CA PRO A 16 0.58 -18.27 -9.56
C PRO A 16 -0.08 -17.39 -10.64
N VAL A 17 -0.10 -16.07 -10.45
CA VAL A 17 -0.79 -15.09 -11.31
C VAL A 17 0.21 -14.46 -12.29
N HIS A 18 -0.22 -14.23 -13.53
CA HIS A 18 0.60 -13.56 -14.54
C HIS A 18 1.06 -12.17 -14.06
N LYS A 19 2.35 -11.84 -14.28
CA LYS A 19 3.00 -10.64 -13.71
C LYS A 19 2.25 -9.33 -13.97
N GLY A 20 1.59 -9.20 -15.12
CA GLY A 20 0.80 -8.02 -15.49
C GLY A 20 -0.52 -7.85 -14.72
N LEU A 21 -1.04 -8.91 -14.12
CA LEU A 21 -2.28 -8.91 -13.32
C LEU A 21 -2.02 -8.83 -11.82
N VAL A 22 -0.74 -8.81 -11.41
CA VAL A 22 -0.39 -8.69 -9.99
C VAL A 22 -0.62 -7.26 -9.53
N ARG A 23 -1.40 -7.12 -8.46
CA ARG A 23 -1.69 -5.83 -7.83
C ARG A 23 -0.38 -5.10 -7.50
N MET A 24 -0.27 -3.85 -7.96
CA MET A 24 0.95 -3.04 -7.74
C MET A 24 0.93 -2.28 -6.41
N TYR A 25 -0.27 -1.95 -5.92
CA TYR A 25 -0.47 -1.25 -4.66
C TYR A 25 -1.34 -2.09 -3.73
N GLU A 26 -0.87 -2.31 -2.52
CA GLU A 26 -1.67 -2.95 -1.50
C GLU A 26 -2.68 -1.99 -0.90
N GLY A 27 -3.67 -2.58 -0.21
CA GLY A 27 -4.95 -2.01 0.17
C GLY A 27 -4.95 -0.64 0.84
N PRO A 28 -6.15 -0.12 1.13
CA PRO A 28 -6.28 1.18 1.77
C PRO A 28 -5.84 1.07 3.23
N PHE A 29 -4.76 1.76 3.56
CA PHE A 29 -4.26 1.88 4.91
C PHE A 29 -4.47 3.30 5.43
N PRO A 30 -4.75 3.49 6.73
CA PRO A 30 -4.78 4.81 7.32
C PRO A 30 -3.35 5.36 7.50
N ILE A 31 -3.20 6.67 7.30
CA ILE A 31 -1.98 7.37 7.67
C ILE A 31 -2.08 7.65 9.17
N LEU A 32 -1.08 7.20 9.94
CA LEU A 32 -1.01 7.46 11.37
C LEU A 32 -0.38 8.82 11.65
N GLU A 33 0.72 9.14 10.97
CA GLU A 33 1.52 10.32 11.28
C GLU A 33 2.34 10.78 10.07
N LYS A 34 2.63 12.08 9.99
CA LYS A 34 3.61 12.63 9.07
C LYS A 34 4.97 12.73 9.77
N VAL A 35 5.88 11.83 9.45
CA VAL A 35 7.21 11.73 10.09
C VAL A 35 8.15 12.82 9.59
N ASP A 36 8.13 13.09 8.28
CA ASP A 36 8.92 14.13 7.64
C ASP A 36 8.10 14.89 6.61
N LYS A 37 8.69 15.91 6.00
CA LYS A 37 8.10 16.66 4.88
C LYS A 37 7.56 15.75 3.77
N VAL A 38 8.24 14.62 3.52
CA VAL A 38 7.95 13.67 2.43
C VAL A 38 7.72 12.23 2.89
N SER A 39 7.77 11.96 4.20
CA SER A 39 7.65 10.62 4.77
C SER A 39 6.43 10.51 5.67
N TYR A 40 5.62 9.48 5.45
CA TYR A 40 4.40 9.24 6.21
C TYR A 40 4.45 7.86 6.84
N LYS A 41 4.02 7.77 8.09
CA LYS A 41 3.80 6.52 8.80
C LYS A 41 2.39 6.02 8.51
N VAL A 42 2.31 4.78 8.07
CA VAL A 42 1.07 4.11 7.67
C VAL A 42 0.85 2.91 8.57
N GLU A 43 -0.39 2.67 8.96
CA GLU A 43 -0.75 1.47 9.72
C GLU A 43 -0.82 0.27 8.77
N LEU A 44 0.27 -0.50 8.68
CA LEU A 44 0.24 -1.78 7.98
C LEU A 44 -0.28 -2.88 8.91
N SER A 45 -0.93 -3.89 8.33
CA SER A 45 -1.32 -5.07 9.09
C SER A 45 -0.10 -5.71 9.75
N PRO A 46 -0.17 -6.13 11.03
CA PRO A 46 0.97 -6.67 11.79
C PRO A 46 1.54 -7.97 11.19
N ARG A 47 0.80 -8.61 10.26
CA ARG A 47 1.26 -9.76 9.48
C ARG A 47 2.38 -9.39 8.49
N LEU A 48 2.42 -8.14 8.03
CA LEU A 48 3.42 -7.62 7.11
C LEU A 48 4.57 -7.02 7.94
N LYS A 49 5.67 -7.76 8.10
CA LYS A 49 6.91 -7.30 8.76
C LYS A 49 7.70 -6.33 7.88
N ILE A 50 7.05 -5.26 7.43
CA ILE A 50 7.61 -4.23 6.55
C ILE A 50 7.69 -2.91 7.33
N HIS A 51 8.63 -2.05 6.98
CA HIS A 51 8.70 -0.70 7.56
C HIS A 51 7.39 0.07 7.37
N LEU A 52 6.93 0.70 8.45
CA LEU A 52 5.67 1.46 8.49
C LEU A 52 5.79 2.85 7.86
N VAL A 53 7.01 3.32 7.60
CA VAL A 53 7.27 4.67 7.09
C VAL A 53 7.58 4.60 5.59
N PHE A 54 6.83 5.36 4.81
CA PHE A 54 6.93 5.40 3.36
C PHE A 54 7.16 6.83 2.85
N HIS A 55 8.00 6.94 1.82
CA HIS A 55 8.12 8.17 1.04
C HIS A 55 6.85 8.41 0.21
N VAL A 56 6.48 9.67 0.01
CA VAL A 56 5.26 10.09 -0.71
C VAL A 56 5.09 9.44 -2.10
N ASN A 57 6.20 9.20 -2.82
CA ASN A 57 6.18 8.53 -4.13
C ASN A 57 5.61 7.10 -4.11
N TYR A 58 5.63 6.45 -2.95
CA TYR A 58 5.13 5.08 -2.77
C TYR A 58 3.69 5.03 -2.26
N LEU A 59 3.10 6.20 -2.01
CA LEU A 59 1.73 6.34 -1.56
C LEU A 59 0.86 6.79 -2.73
N LYS A 60 -0.32 6.20 -2.85
CA LYS A 60 -1.38 6.72 -3.69
C LYS A 60 -2.60 7.04 -2.84
N PRO A 61 -3.26 8.20 -3.03
CA PRO A 61 -4.51 8.47 -2.35
C PRO A 61 -5.55 7.40 -2.74
N TYR A 62 -6.24 6.86 -1.75
CA TYR A 62 -7.39 5.99 -1.97
C TYR A 62 -8.66 6.84 -1.96
N HIS A 63 -9.45 6.70 -3.02
CA HIS A 63 -10.78 7.28 -3.14
C HIS A 63 -11.77 6.13 -3.08
N GLU A 64 -12.64 6.16 -2.07
CA GLU A 64 -13.74 5.22 -1.97
C GLU A 64 -14.79 5.58 -3.02
N ASP A 65 -15.23 4.58 -3.78
CA ASP A 65 -16.29 4.77 -4.75
C ASP A 65 -17.62 4.89 -4.00
N LYS A 66 -18.33 5.99 -4.21
CA LYS A 66 -19.57 6.28 -3.48
C LYS A 66 -20.78 5.55 -4.06
N ASP A 67 -20.63 5.01 -5.27
CA ASP A 67 -21.72 4.46 -6.07
C ASP A 67 -21.79 2.92 -6.00
N ASP A 68 -20.93 2.26 -5.21
CA ASP A 68 -20.94 0.81 -5.01
C ASP A 68 -21.55 0.49 -3.63
N PRO A 69 -22.86 0.14 -3.55
CA PRO A 69 -23.48 -0.25 -2.29
C PRO A 69 -22.94 -1.63 -1.89
N SER A 70 -22.02 -1.67 -0.92
CA SER A 70 -21.58 -2.91 -0.26
C SER A 70 -22.71 -3.64 0.44
#